data_AF-A0ABD5W7D7-F1
#
_entry.id   AF-A0ABD5W7D7-F1
#
_cell.length_a   1.000
_cell.length_b   1.000
_cell.length_c   1.000
_cell.angle_alpha   90.00
_cell.angle_beta   90.00
_cell.angle_gamma   90.00
#
_symmetry.space_group_name_H-M   'P 1'
#
loop_
_entity.id
_entity.type
_entity.pdbx_description
1 polymer ?
#
loop_
_entity_poly.entity_id
_entity_poly.type
_entity_poly.pdbx_seq_one_letter_code
_entity_poly.pdbx_strand_id
1 'polypeptide(L)' 'MATQPSDPDHVVERCVDCGGETTHDVRVEIRTESEKEENAEFSREPYRITTCNDCGSETATRMNNA' A
#
# COMPACT_ATOMS: atom_id res chain seq x y z
N MET A 1 -4.49 14.65 -26.70
CA MET A 1 -3.63 13.57 -26.20
C MET A 1 -4.07 13.30 -24.76
N ALA A 2 -4.87 12.27 -24.52
CA ALA A 2 -5.19 11.87 -23.15
C ALA A 2 -3.98 11.10 -22.63
N THR A 3 -3.28 11.67 -21.66
CA THR A 3 -2.24 10.96 -20.91
C THR A 3 -2.92 9.75 -20.29
N GLN A 4 -2.66 8.56 -20.83
CA GLN A 4 -3.00 7.31 -20.15
C GLN A 4 -2.38 7.43 -18.76
N PRO A 5 -3.16 7.29 -17.67
CA PRO A 5 -2.52 7.06 -16.38
C PRO A 5 -1.74 5.77 -16.57
N SER A 6 -0.43 5.88 -16.77
CA SER A 6 0.46 4.73 -16.72
C SER A 6 0.16 4.09 -15.39
N ASP A 7 -0.52 2.93 -15.36
CA ASP A 7 -0.96 2.26 -14.14
C ASP A 7 0.24 2.21 -13.17
N PRO A 8 0.33 3.14 -12.20
CA PRO A 8 1.62 3.48 -11.59
C PRO A 8 1.96 2.57 -10.42
N ASP A 9 1.13 1.57 -10.18
CA ASP A 9 1.09 0.85 -8.92
C ASP A 9 1.74 -0.53 -9.03
N HIS A 10 2.14 -1.00 -10.22
CA HIS A 10 2.85 -2.27 -10.36
C HIS A 10 4.36 -2.09 -10.19
N VAL A 11 4.93 -2.63 -9.12
CA VAL A 11 6.38 -2.63 -8.86
C VAL A 11 6.90 -4.05 -8.75
N VAL A 12 8.13 -4.29 -9.19
CA VAL A 12 8.80 -5.58 -8.94
C VAL A 12 9.56 -5.46 -7.63
N GLU A 13 9.12 -6.22 -6.63
CA GLU A 13 9.78 -6.31 -5.32
C GLU A 13 9.85 -7.77 -4.86
N ARG A 14 10.72 -8.04 -3.88
CA ARG A 14 10.87 -9.41 -3.37
C ARG A 14 9.66 -9.77 -2.51
N CYS A 15 8.91 -10.77 -2.94
CA CYS A 15 7.85 -11.36 -2.14
C CYS A 15 8.47 -12.24 -1.04
N VAL A 16 8.06 -12.02 0.20
CA VAL A 16 8.46 -12.87 1.34
C VAL A 16 7.87 -14.28 1.26
N ASP A 17 6.68 -14.41 0.66
CA ASP A 17 5.97 -15.69 0.51
C ASP A 17 6.51 -16.50 -0.67
N CYS A 18 6.72 -15.88 -1.83
CA CYS A 18 7.30 -16.58 -2.99
C CYS A 18 8.83 -16.78 -2.87
N GLY A 19 9.51 -16.00 -2.03
CA GLY A 19 10.96 -16.04 -1.86
C GLY A 19 11.75 -15.47 -3.05
N GLY A 20 11.10 -14.75 -3.96
CA GLY A 20 11.68 -14.23 -5.20
C GLY A 20 11.16 -12.84 -5.57
N GLU A 21 11.72 -12.26 -6.62
CA GLU A 21 11.25 -10.99 -7.20
C GLU A 21 9.97 -11.24 -7.99
N THR A 22 8.87 -10.63 -7.57
CA THR A 22 7.57 -10.75 -8.22
C THR A 22 6.94 -9.37 -8.39
N THR A 23 6.02 -9.28 -9.36
CA THR A 23 5.22 -8.07 -9.54
C THR A 23 4.22 -7.94 -8.40
N HIS A 24 4.26 -6.80 -7.71
CA HIS A 24 3.31 -6.43 -6.67
C HIS A 24 2.51 -5.20 -7.12
N ASP A 25 1.23 -5.21 -6.80
CA ASP A 25 0.35 -4.06 -6.91
C ASP A 25 0.44 -3.23 -5.63
N VAL A 26 0.75 -1.95 -5.76
CA VAL A 26 1.10 -1.06 -4.66
C VAL A 26 0.17 0.13 -4.66
N ARG A 27 -0.76 0.16 -3.71
CA ARG A 27 -1.72 1.25 -3.56
C ARG A 27 -1.51 1.96 -2.24
N VAL A 28 -1.81 3.25 -2.20
CA VAL A 28 -1.80 4.02 -0.95
C VAL A 28 -3.23 4.14 -0.44
N GLU A 29 -3.46 3.66 0.78
CA GLU A 29 -4.75 3.75 1.47
C GLU A 29 -4.60 4.61 2.72
N ILE A 30 -5.44 5.63 2.86
CA ILE A 30 -5.49 6.44 4.09
C ILE A 30 -6.43 5.73 5.06
N ARG A 31 -5.90 5.21 6.18
CA ARG A 31 -6.71 4.62 7.25
C ARG A 31 -6.74 5.54 8.46
N THR A 32 -7.87 5.53 9.16
CA THR A 32 -8.03 6.25 10.42
C THR A 32 -7.73 5.29 11.57
N GLU A 33 -6.68 5.54 12.33
CA GLU A 33 -6.28 4.66 13.47
C GLU A 33 -6.98 5.02 14.79
N SER A 34 -7.78 6.09 14.84
CA SER A 34 -8.41 6.58 16.07
C SER A 34 -9.91 6.26 16.17
N GLU A 35 -10.26 5.34 17.07
CA GLU A 35 -11.65 5.03 17.47
C GLU A 35 -12.23 6.02 18.51
N LYS A 36 -11.48 7.06 18.93
CA LYS A 36 -11.93 8.05 19.91
C LYS A 36 -12.26 9.39 19.25
N GLU A 37 -13.53 9.79 19.35
CA GLU A 37 -14.14 10.98 18.74
C GLU A 37 -13.41 12.31 19.00
N GLU A 38 -12.56 12.40 20.03
CA GLU A 38 -11.92 13.66 20.43
C GLU A 38 -10.61 13.99 19.69
N ASN A 39 -10.07 13.10 18.84
CA ASN A 39 -8.83 13.33 18.08
C ASN A 39 -8.79 12.64 16.69
N ALA A 40 -9.95 12.23 16.16
CA ALA A 40 -10.04 11.46 14.92
C ALA A 40 -9.63 12.22 13.64
N GLU A 41 -9.57 13.55 13.68
CA GLU A 41 -9.17 14.36 12.51
C GLU A 41 -7.65 14.41 12.27
N PHE A 42 -6.83 14.10 13.29
CA PHE A 42 -5.36 14.14 13.22
C PHE A 42 -4.70 12.76 13.02
N SER A 43 -5.46 11.67 13.05
CA SER A 43 -4.95 10.28 12.95
C SER A 43 -5.32 9.62 11.63
N ARG A 44 -5.12 10.35 10.52
CA ARG A 44 -5.23 9.80 9.17
C ARG A 44 -3.84 9.42 8.70
N GLU A 45 -3.53 8.14 8.79
CA GLU A 45 -2.23 7.62 8.42
C GLU A 45 -2.28 6.97 7.02
N PRO A 46 -1.40 7.37 6.08
CA PRO A 46 -1.19 6.65 4.83
C PRO A 46 -0.52 5.31 5.06
N TYR A 47 -1.13 4.28 4.51
CA TYR A 47 -0.60 2.92 4.42
C TYR A 47 -0.28 2.61 2.97
N ARG A 48 0.91 2.06 2.75
CA ARG A 48 1.28 1.40 1.50
C ARG A 48 0.76 -0.04 1.57
N ILE A 49 -0.24 -0.36 0.78
CA ILE A 49 -0.74 -1.71 0.63
C ILE A 49 -0.07 -2.32 -0.60
N THR A 50 0.65 -3.42 -0.41
CA THR A 50 1.35 -4.15 -1.47
C THR A 50 0.75 -5.54 -1.62
N THR A 51 0.25 -5.88 -2.79
CA THR A 51 -0.37 -7.18 -3.09
C THR A 51 0.44 -7.91 -4.14
N CYS A 52 0.98 -9.08 -3.81
CA CYS A 52 1.71 -9.90 -4.77
C CYS A 52 0.77 -10.40 -5.87
N ASN A 53 1.11 -10.16 -7.12
CA ASN A 53 0.32 -10.64 -8.25
C ASN A 53 0.48 -12.16 -8.47
N ASP A 54 1.56 -12.74 -7.96
CA ASP A 54 1.92 -14.14 -8.16
C ASP A 54 1.24 -15.07 -7.14
N CYS A 55 1.33 -14.77 -5.85
CA CYS A 55 0.72 -15.56 -4.77
C CYS A 55 -0.51 -14.92 -4.11
N GLY A 56 -0.78 -13.63 -4.36
CA GLY A 56 -1.91 -12.90 -3.74
C GLY A 56 -1.65 -12.38 -2.33
N SER A 57 -0.43 -12.46 -1.80
CA SER A 57 -0.11 -11.96 -0.46
C SER A 57 -0.24 -10.44 -0.36
N GLU A 58 -1.12 -9.94 0.51
CA GLU A 58 -1.27 -8.50 0.79
C GLU A 58 -0.49 -8.10 2.05
N THR A 59 0.26 -7.01 1.99
CA THR A 59 0.99 -6.44 3.12
C THR A 59 0.69 -4.95 3.23
N ALA A 60 0.31 -4.50 4.43
CA ALA A 60 0.04 -3.09 4.72
C ALA A 60 1.19 -2.50 5.54
N THR A 61 1.89 -1.51 4.99
CA THR A 61 3.02 -0.83 5.65
C THR A 61 2.65 0.63 5.92
N ARG A 62 2.63 1.03 7.18
CA ARG A 62 2.42 2.43 7.59
C ARG A 62 3.57 3.31 7.09
N MET A 63 3.26 4.38 6.36
CA MET A 63 4.27 5.27 5.78
C MET A 63 4.70 6.42 6.72
N ASN A 64 4.05 6.57 7.88
CA ASN A 64 4.37 7.59 8.90
C ASN A 64 5.34 7.07 9.97
N ASN A 65 6.57 6.73 9.60
CA ASN A 65 7.68 6.64 10.56
C ASN A 65 8.70 7.73 10.19
N ALA A 66 8.47 8.94 10.71
CA ALA A 66 9.44 10.04 10.71
C ALA A 66 9.98 10.22 12.13
#